data_AF-A0A967M916-F1
#
_entry.id   AF-A0A967M916-F1
#
_cell.length_a   1.000
_cell.length_b   1.000
_cell.length_c   1.000
_cell.angle_alpha   90.00
_cell.angle_beta   90.00
_cell.angle_gamma   90.00
#
_symmetry.space_group_name_H-M   'P 1'
#
loop_
_entity.id
_entity.type
_entity.pdbx_description
1 polymer ?
#
loop_
_entity_poly.entity_id
_entity_poly.type
_entity_poly.pdbx_seq_one_letter_code
_entity_poly.pdbx_strand_id
1 'polypeptide(L)'
;MDTETDGRCFIKWWRKENDFADYELIDHFLEHLSPENEFEGFQLMTMDEMWSELQNLEPKRIWMEKQHGEKVLHWQHLGRDGNLREDIYRFSPEVLMALFDKESRGDTLC
;
A
#
# COMPACT_ATOMS: atom_id res chain seq x y z
N MET A 1 23.16 15.81 6.73
CA MET A 1 23.16 14.96 5.52
C MET A 1 21.73 14.49 5.41
N ASP A 2 20.90 15.34 4.81
CA ASP A 2 19.53 15.03 4.48
C ASP A 2 19.60 14.02 3.33
N THR A 3 19.55 12.74 3.68
CA THR A 3 19.22 11.72 2.70
C THR A 3 17.82 12.05 2.24
N GLU A 4 17.70 12.67 1.06
CA GLU A 4 16.50 12.58 0.24
C GLU A 4 16.18 11.09 0.14
N THR A 5 15.29 10.62 1.02
CA THR A 5 14.69 9.30 0.90
C THR A 5 14.16 9.26 -0.52
N ASP A 6 14.66 8.34 -1.33
CA ASP A 6 14.60 8.25 -2.80
C ASP A 6 13.17 8.13 -3.39
N GLY A 7 12.16 8.75 -2.76
CA GLY A 7 10.72 8.58 -2.99
C GLY A 7 10.20 7.16 -2.73
N ARG A 8 11.11 6.21 -2.53
CA ARG A 8 10.85 4.79 -2.30
C ARG A 8 10.57 4.59 -0.83
N CYS A 9 9.30 4.41 -0.49
CA CYS A 9 8.82 4.18 0.87
C CYS A 9 8.33 2.73 1.06
N PHE A 10 8.28 1.96 -0.02
CA PHE A 10 7.68 0.64 -0.05
C PHE A 10 8.69 -0.40 -0.51
N ILE A 11 8.52 -1.61 0.00
CA ILE A 11 9.25 -2.79 -0.43
C ILE A 11 8.25 -3.88 -0.81
N LYS A 12 8.43 -4.42 -2.01
CA LYS A 12 7.80 -5.64 -2.48
C LYS A 12 8.85 -6.74 -2.42
N TRP A 13 8.62 -7.80 -1.67
CA TRP A 13 9.58 -8.88 -1.50
C TRP A 13 8.92 -10.24 -1.63
N TRP A 14 9.67 -11.25 -2.08
CA TRP A 14 9.15 -12.60 -2.30
C TRP A 14 10.15 -13.67 -1.87
N ARG A 15 9.63 -14.85 -1.53
CA ARG A 15 10.41 -16.02 -1.10
C ARG A 15 10.33 -17.10 -2.16
N LYS A 16 11.41 -17.88 -2.26
CA LYS A 16 11.51 -18.99 -3.23
C LYS A 16 10.43 -20.06 -3.08
N GLU A 17 9.93 -20.25 -1.86
CA GLU A 17 8.88 -21.23 -1.56
C GLU A 17 7.46 -20.68 -1.70
N ASN A 18 7.28 -19.38 -1.94
CA ASN A 18 5.96 -18.75 -1.94
C ASN A 18 5.70 -18.07 -3.29
N ASP A 19 4.63 -18.45 -3.98
CA ASP A 19 4.22 -17.85 -5.26
C ASP A 19 3.67 -16.40 -5.10
N PHE A 20 3.68 -15.86 -3.89
CA PHE A 20 3.15 -14.54 -3.56
C PHE A 20 4.27 -13.57 -3.14
N ALA A 21 4.11 -12.32 -3.54
CA ALA A 21 4.94 -11.22 -3.10
C ALA A 21 4.24 -10.46 -1.97
N ASP A 22 4.97 -10.19 -0.90
CA ASP A 22 4.53 -9.36 0.22
C ASP A 22 4.90 -7.90 -0.04
N TYR A 23 4.03 -6.99 0.41
CA TYR A 23 4.18 -5.55 0.24
C TYR A 23 4.15 -4.88 1.61
N GLU A 24 5.20 -4.13 1.95
CA GLU A 24 5.32 -3.45 3.25
C GLU A 24 6.01 -2.10 3.13
N LEU A 25 5.92 -1.27 4.18
CA LEU A 25 6.74 -0.06 4.29
C LEU A 25 8.18 -0.46 4.58
N ILE A 26 9.15 0.25 3.99
CA ILE A 26 10.58 -0.05 4.19
C ILE A 26 10.94 0.02 5.67
N ASP A 27 10.46 1.04 6.39
CA ASP A 27 10.73 1.20 7.82
C ASP A 27 10.21 -0.01 8.62
N HIS A 28 8.99 -0.46 8.32
CA HIS A 28 8.40 -1.65 8.95
C HIS A 28 9.20 -2.92 8.63
N PHE A 29 9.61 -3.09 7.36
CA PHE A 29 10.39 -4.23 6.93
C PHE A 29 11.76 -4.27 7.63
N LEU A 30 12.44 -3.14 7.76
CA LEU A 30 13.74 -3.05 8.44
C LEU A 30 13.64 -3.35 9.93
N GLU A 31 12.54 -2.97 10.59
CA GLU A 31 12.30 -3.31 12.00
C GLU A 31 12.06 -4.81 12.23
N HIS A 32 11.45 -5.50 11.25
CA HIS A 32 11.12 -6.92 11.33
C HIS A 32 12.13 -7.83 10.63
N LEU A 33 13.23 -7.26 10.13
CA LEU A 33 14.26 -8.00 9.39
C LEU A 33 15.03 -8.93 10.34
N SER A 34 14.72 -10.22 10.28
CA SER A 34 15.49 -11.27 10.94
C SER A 34 16.57 -11.82 9.99
N PRO A 35 17.79 -12.12 10.49
CA PRO A 35 18.82 -12.81 9.69
C PRO A 35 18.40 -14.22 9.24
N GLU A 36 17.33 -14.77 9.79
CA GLU A 36 16.75 -16.07 9.40
C GLU A 36 15.75 -15.95 8.24
N ASN A 37 15.40 -14.73 7.81
CA ASN A 37 14.48 -14.56 6.68
C ASN A 37 15.20 -14.85 5.35
N GLU A 38 14.83 -15.94 4.70
CA GLU A 38 15.26 -16.22 3.33
C GLU A 38 14.39 -15.45 2.32
N PHE A 39 15.01 -14.56 1.56
CA PHE A 39 14.38 -13.81 0.48
C PHE A 39 14.97 -14.27 -0.85
N GLU A 40 14.13 -14.46 -1.87
CA GLU A 40 14.60 -14.71 -3.23
C GLU A 40 14.89 -13.39 -3.96
N GLY A 41 14.08 -12.38 -3.71
CA GLY A 41 14.25 -11.06 -4.29
C GLY A 41 13.40 -10.00 -3.60
N PHE A 42 13.75 -8.75 -3.88
CA PHE A 42 13.00 -7.59 -3.44
C PHE A 42 13.04 -6.49 -4.50
N GLN A 43 12.02 -5.66 -4.49
CA GLN A 43 11.86 -4.48 -5.32
C GLN A 43 11.44 -3.31 -4.43
N LEU A 44 12.20 -2.22 -4.48
CA LEU A 44 11.84 -0.98 -3.80
C LEU A 44 10.89 -0.19 -4.70
N MET A 45 9.81 0.31 -4.13
CA MET A 45 8.74 0.99 -4.85
C MET A 45 8.48 2.39 -4.27
N THR A 46 8.19 3.31 -5.17
CA THR A 46 7.76 4.69 -4.87
C THR A 46 6.27 4.76 -4.58
N MET A 47 5.81 5.91 -4.06
CA MET A 47 4.38 6.16 -3.87
C MET A 47 3.57 6.07 -5.17
N ASP A 48 4.09 6.54 -6.29
CA ASP A 48 3.39 6.47 -7.57
C ASP A 48 3.31 5.03 -8.11
N GLU A 49 4.36 4.22 -7.89
CA GLU A 49 4.35 2.79 -8.24
C GLU A 49 3.35 2.02 -7.35
N MET A 50 3.33 2.27 -6.04
CA MET A 50 2.37 1.65 -5.13
C MET A 50 0.92 2.06 -5.45
N TRP A 51 0.72 3.33 -5.80
CA TRP A 51 -0.56 3.82 -6.29
C TRP A 51 -1.01 3.10 -7.57
N SER A 52 -0.08 2.85 -8.49
CA SER A 52 -0.37 2.12 -9.72
C SER A 52 -0.80 0.68 -9.44
N GLU A 53 -0.15 -0.02 -8.49
CA GLU A 53 -0.58 -1.36 -8.05
C GLU A 53 -1.98 -1.32 -7.43
N LEU A 54 -2.27 -0.34 -6.58
CA LEU A 54 -3.59 -0.17 -5.97
C LEU A 54 -4.68 0.10 -7.01
N GLN A 55 -4.38 0.91 -8.04
CA GLN A 55 -5.27 1.15 -9.16
C GLN A 55 -5.46 -0.09 -10.05
N ASN A 56 -4.43 -0.92 -10.20
CA ASN A 56 -4.56 -2.19 -10.91
C ASN A 56 -5.46 -3.18 -10.16
N LEU A 57 -5.40 -3.16 -8.83
CA LEU A 57 -6.22 -4.01 -7.98
C LEU A 57 -7.69 -3.54 -7.98
N GLU A 58 -7.94 -2.28 -7.66
CA GLU A 58 -9.29 -1.74 -7.48
C GLU A 58 -9.46 -0.33 -8.10
N PRO A 59 -9.59 -0.25 -9.44
CA PRO A 59 -9.67 1.03 -10.16
C PRO A 59 -10.99 1.79 -9.96
N LYS A 60 -12.01 1.14 -9.39
CA LYS A 60 -13.37 1.69 -9.31
C LYS A 60 -13.69 2.32 -7.95
N ARG A 61 -13.08 1.80 -6.88
CA ARG A 61 -13.40 2.18 -5.50
C ARG A 61 -12.44 3.20 -4.94
N ILE A 62 -11.23 3.27 -5.47
CA ILE A 62 -10.19 4.18 -5.01
C ILE A 62 -9.82 5.09 -6.17
N TRP A 63 -9.80 6.40 -5.94
CA TRP A 63 -9.31 7.38 -6.91
C TRP A 63 -8.58 8.51 -6.20
N MET A 64 -7.74 9.21 -6.96
CA MET A 64 -6.98 10.35 -6.46
C MET A 64 -7.55 11.64 -7.05
N GLU A 65 -7.75 12.63 -6.20
CA GLU A 65 -8.17 13.98 -6.58
C GLU A 65 -7.15 15.01 -6.07
N LYS A 66 -7.09 16.18 -6.72
CA LYS A 66 -6.31 17.32 -6.24
C LYS A 66 -7.25 18.32 -5.57
N GLN A 67 -7.19 18.43 -4.25
CA GLN A 67 -7.98 19.39 -3.47
C GLN A 67 -7.07 20.47 -2.87
N HIS A 68 -7.39 21.74 -3.12
CA HIS A 68 -6.63 22.90 -2.61
C HIS A 68 -5.12 22.88 -2.90
N GLY A 69 -4.69 22.17 -3.94
CA GLY A 69 -3.27 22.03 -4.28
C GLY A 69 -2.62 20.75 -3.75
N GLU A 70 -3.25 20.03 -2.84
CA GLU A 70 -2.79 18.76 -2.26
C GLU A 70 -3.41 17.57 -3.00
N LYS A 71 -2.66 16.46 -3.11
CA LYS A 71 -3.20 15.18 -3.59
C LYS A 71 -3.94 14.51 -2.43
N VAL A 72 -5.20 14.13 -2.65
CA VAL A 72 -6.03 13.39 -1.71
C VAL A 72 -6.55 12.12 -2.36
N LEU A 73 -6.71 11.08 -1.55
CA LEU A 73 -7.24 9.79 -1.95
C LEU A 73 -8.66 9.67 -1.46
N HIS A 74 -9.55 9.30 -2.36
CA HIS A 74 -10.92 8.95 -2.07
C HIS A 74 -11.04 7.43 -2.11
N TRP A 75 -11.63 6.85 -1.07
CA TRP A 75 -11.90 5.44 -0.99
C TRP A 75 -13.36 5.20 -0.66
N GLN A 76 -14.05 4.55 -1.58
CA GLN A 76 -15.43 4.15 -1.45
C GLN A 76 -15.51 2.66 -1.07
N HIS A 77 -16.05 2.39 0.12
CA HIS A 77 -16.18 1.03 0.66
C HIS A 77 -17.53 0.81 1.34
N LEU A 78 -17.90 -0.45 1.52
CA LEU A 78 -19.09 -0.81 2.29
C LEU A 78 -18.74 -0.79 3.78
N GLY A 79 -19.42 0.05 4.53
CA GLY A 79 -19.37 0.04 5.98
C GLY A 79 -19.93 -1.28 6.54
N ARG A 80 -19.61 -1.57 7.82
CA ARG A 80 -20.14 -2.75 8.53
C ARG A 80 -21.67 -2.79 8.63
N ASP A 81 -22.31 -1.64 8.44
CA ASP A 81 -23.76 -1.45 8.39
C ASP A 81 -24.37 -1.76 7.02
N GLY A 82 -23.55 -2.14 6.02
CA GLY A 82 -23.96 -2.36 4.64
C GLY A 82 -24.17 -1.07 3.84
N ASN A 83 -23.88 0.09 4.43
CA ASN A 83 -24.00 1.37 3.73
C ASN A 83 -22.71 1.71 3.00
N LEU A 84 -22.83 2.27 1.80
CA LEU A 84 -21.71 2.80 1.06
C LEU A 84 -21.16 4.04 1.77
N ARG A 85 -19.87 4.02 2.10
CA ARG A 85 -19.14 5.13 2.70
C ARG A 85 -18.03 5.58 1.77
N GLU A 86 -17.72 6.86 1.85
CA GLU A 86 -16.58 7.46 1.17
C GLU A 86 -15.71 8.12 2.24
N ASP A 87 -14.47 7.65 2.34
CA ASP A 87 -13.46 8.25 3.19
C ASP A 87 -12.42 8.97 2.33
N ILE A 88 -12.01 10.15 2.78
CA ILE A 88 -10.98 10.97 2.11
C ILE A 88 -9.75 10.99 2.99
N TYR A 89 -8.62 10.60 2.40
CA TYR A 89 -7.32 10.56 3.07
C TYR A 89 -6.30 11.45 2.35
N ARG A 90 -5.29 11.91 3.09
CA ARG A 90 -4.13 12.54 2.47
C ARG A 90 -3.32 11.49 1.70
N PHE A 91 -2.77 11.87 0.55
CA PHE A 91 -1.84 11.01 -0.19
C PHE A 91 -0.52 10.86 0.60
N SER A 92 -0.42 9.80 1.41
CA SER A 92 0.77 9.47 2.20
C SER A 92 1.12 7.98 2.08
N PRO A 93 2.37 7.58 2.37
CA PRO A 93 2.79 6.20 2.28
C PRO A 93 1.98 5.27 3.19
N GLU A 94 1.68 5.69 4.42
CA GLU A 94 0.96 4.87 5.39
C GLU A 94 -0.49 4.61 4.95
N VAL A 95 -1.14 5.63 4.38
CA VAL A 95 -2.50 5.52 3.85
C VAL A 95 -2.53 4.57 2.65
N LEU A 96 -1.59 4.71 1.71
CA LEU A 96 -1.51 3.82 0.54
C LEU A 96 -1.31 2.36 0.95
N MET A 97 -0.41 2.09 1.90
CA MET A 97 -0.23 0.74 2.44
C MET A 97 -1.50 0.23 3.12
N ALA A 98 -2.16 1.05 3.94
CA ALA A 98 -3.37 0.66 4.64
C ALA A 98 -4.53 0.35 3.68
N LEU A 99 -4.69 1.13 2.61
CA LEU A 99 -5.69 0.85 1.57
C LEU A 99 -5.33 -0.40 0.79
N PHE A 100 -4.06 -0.58 0.41
CA PHE A 100 -3.60 -1.77 -0.27
C PHE A 100 -3.77 -3.03 0.57
N ASP A 101 -3.43 -3.02 1.86
CA ASP A 101 -3.66 -4.15 2.76
C ASP A 101 -5.15 -4.50 2.84
N LYS A 102 -6.02 -3.50 2.96
CA LYS A 102 -7.48 -3.73 3.02
C LYS A 102 -8.06 -4.30 1.74
N GLU A 103 -7.63 -3.83 0.57
CA GLU A 103 -8.14 -4.34 -0.70
C GLU A 103 -7.46 -5.65 -1.13
N SER A 104 -6.16 -5.81 -0.88
CA SER A 104 -5.42 -7.04 -1.20
C SER A 104 -5.80 -8.20 -0.29
N ARG A 105 -6.15 -7.92 0.97
CA ARG A 105 -6.75 -8.89 1.90
C ARG A 105 -8.27 -8.98 1.78
N GLY A 106 -8.83 -8.55 0.64
CA GLY A 106 -10.26 -8.66 0.35
C GLY A 106 -10.84 -10.00 0.85
N ASP A 107 -11.70 -9.89 1.87
CA ASP A 107 -12.43 -10.94 2.57
C ASP A 107 -11.62 -11.95 3.43
N THR A 108 -11.32 -11.56 4.68
CA THR A 108 -11.69 -12.46 5.78
C THR A 108 -13.09 -12.10 6.26
N LEU A 109 -14.10 -12.72 5.64
CA LEU A 109 -15.44 -12.82 6.19
C LEU A 109 -15.34 -13.43 7.59
N CYS A 110 -15.60 -12.63 8.61
CA CYS A 110 -16.08 -13.11 9.91
C CYS A 110 -17.31 -12.29 10.29
#